data_AF-A0A926JK56-F1
#
_entry.id   AF-A0A926JK56-F1
#
_cell.length_a   1.000
_cell.length_b   1.000
_cell.length_c   1.000
_cell.angle_alpha   90.00
_cell.angle_beta   90.00
_cell.angle_gamma   90.00
#
_symmetry.space_group_name_H-M   'P 1'
#
loop_
_entity.id
_entity.type
_entity.pdbx_description
1 polymer ?
#
loop_
_entity_poly.entity_id
_entity_poly.type
_entity_poly.pdbx_seq_one_letter_code
_entity_poly.pdbx_strand_id
1 'polypeptide(L)'
;MLQVTHRGAGPRVDARLRAQLRTQLLVRPTLRRLLSGATASVAVVTSLSAAPPAAYAEPALAPDALAPPPVRDEDRTGDRLTVTVRNAGEGADGTFELHCHPDGGSHPDPGGACAAVERNTRWGEDTFAPVPEGSVCTMQYGGPATAHVTGTWAGRPVDAAYERSNGCQIERWDRLVPLLPDLRPTGRS
;
A
#
# COMPACT_ATOMS: atom_id res chain seq x y z
N MET A 1 -61.27 -2.81 -30.99
CA MET A 1 -60.32 -3.92 -30.83
C MET A 1 -59.28 -3.78 -31.94
N LEU A 2 -58.16 -3.09 -31.66
CA LEU A 2 -57.07 -2.89 -32.62
C LEU A 2 -55.77 -3.29 -31.89
N GLN A 3 -55.20 -4.44 -32.25
CA GLN A 3 -53.92 -4.88 -31.70
C GLN A 3 -52.77 -4.25 -32.49
N VAL A 4 -52.05 -3.34 -31.86
CA VAL A 4 -50.77 -2.83 -32.35
C VAL A 4 -49.68 -3.80 -31.88
N THR A 5 -49.06 -4.52 -32.81
CA THR A 5 -47.90 -5.37 -32.54
C THR A 5 -46.63 -4.51 -32.65
N HIS A 6 -46.04 -4.13 -31.53
CA HIS A 6 -44.71 -3.52 -31.52
C HIS A 6 -43.63 -4.61 -31.56
N ARG A 7 -43.01 -4.81 -32.74
CA ARG A 7 -41.70 -5.46 -32.86
C ARG A 7 -40.62 -4.46 -32.45
N GLY A 8 -40.15 -4.57 -31.21
CA GLY A 8 -38.96 -3.85 -30.73
C GLY A 8 -37.68 -4.59 -31.15
N ALA A 9 -36.85 -3.93 -31.95
CA ALA A 9 -35.56 -4.40 -32.43
C ALA A 9 -34.54 -4.46 -31.29
N GLY A 10 -33.92 -5.62 -31.08
CA GLY A 10 -32.78 -5.78 -30.16
C GLY A 10 -31.52 -5.09 -30.71
N PRO A 11 -30.59 -4.67 -29.83
CA PRO A 11 -29.35 -4.03 -30.24
C PRO A 11 -28.46 -5.05 -30.96
N ARG A 12 -28.25 -4.83 -32.26
CA ARG A 12 -27.20 -5.49 -33.04
C ARG A 12 -25.87 -4.92 -32.57
N VAL A 13 -25.25 -5.61 -31.62
CA VAL A 13 -23.89 -5.32 -31.19
C VAL A 13 -22.98 -5.67 -32.37
N ASP A 14 -22.51 -4.63 -33.04
CA ASP A 14 -21.74 -4.69 -34.27
C ASP A 14 -20.48 -5.55 -34.07
N ALA A 15 -20.45 -6.70 -34.74
CA ALA A 15 -19.31 -7.64 -34.71
C ALA A 15 -18.00 -7.02 -35.23
N ARG A 16 -18.06 -5.81 -35.81
CA ARG A 16 -16.92 -5.05 -36.33
C ARG A 16 -15.98 -4.50 -35.25
N LEU A 17 -16.44 -4.25 -34.02
CA LEU A 17 -15.57 -3.69 -32.97
C LEU A 17 -14.61 -4.74 -32.37
N ARG A 18 -14.99 -6.03 -32.37
CA ARG A 18 -14.15 -7.13 -31.85
C ARG A 18 -12.91 -7.41 -32.70
N ALA A 19 -12.87 -6.95 -33.95
CA ALA A 19 -11.72 -7.13 -34.83
C ALA A 19 -10.61 -6.08 -34.59
N GLN A 20 -10.92 -4.91 -34.02
CA GLN A 20 -9.94 -3.83 -33.85
C GLN A 20 -9.03 -3.99 -32.62
N LEU A 21 -9.43 -4.76 -31.60
CA LEU A 21 -8.61 -4.97 -30.39
C LEU A 21 -7.56 -6.08 -30.50
N ARG A 22 -7.55 -6.88 -31.58
CA ARG A 22 -6.54 -7.94 -31.76
C ARG A 22 -5.20 -7.46 -32.36
N THR A 23 -5.13 -6.22 -32.86
CA THR A 23 -3.99 -5.75 -33.68
C THR A 23 -3.02 -4.83 -32.95
N GLN A 24 -3.22 -4.51 -31.67
CA GLN A 24 -2.31 -3.61 -30.93
C GLN A 24 -1.22 -4.33 -30.09
N LEU A 25 -1.24 -5.65 -30.03
CA LEU A 25 -0.08 -6.45 -29.61
C LEU A 25 0.84 -6.60 -30.82
N LEU A 26 1.76 -5.66 -31.05
CA LEU A 26 3.04 -5.83 -31.78
C LEU A 26 3.68 -4.45 -32.09
N VAL A 27 3.95 -3.63 -31.08
CA VAL A 27 4.99 -2.59 -31.22
C VAL A 27 5.92 -2.69 -30.02
N ARG A 28 6.79 -3.71 -30.08
CA ARG A 28 8.00 -3.77 -29.25
C ARG A 28 9.04 -2.88 -29.94
N PRO A 29 9.52 -1.78 -29.33
CA PRO A 29 10.66 -1.07 -29.89
C PRO A 29 11.90 -1.95 -29.75
N THR A 30 12.41 -2.39 -30.89
CA THR A 30 13.64 -3.15 -31.05
C THR A 30 14.86 -2.24 -30.85
N LEU A 31 15.76 -2.72 -29.98
CA LEU A 31 17.23 -2.61 -30.01
C LEU A 31 17.87 -1.26 -30.42
N ARG A 32 18.62 -0.68 -29.49
CA ARG A 32 19.92 -0.07 -29.82
C ARG A 32 21.01 -0.65 -28.91
N ARG A 33 21.59 -1.75 -29.38
CA ARG A 33 22.94 -2.20 -28.98
C ARG A 33 23.92 -1.12 -29.42
N LEU A 34 24.66 -0.53 -28.49
CA LEU A 34 25.91 0.18 -28.78
C LEU A 34 27.05 -0.67 -28.22
N LEU A 35 27.72 -1.37 -29.15
CA LEU A 35 29.03 -1.97 -29.01
C LEU A 35 30.06 -0.91 -29.40
N SER A 36 31.00 -0.59 -28.51
CA SER A 36 32.34 0.01 -28.71
C SER A 36 32.88 0.32 -27.30
N GLY A 37 34.11 0.01 -26.88
CA GLY A 37 35.34 -0.16 -27.63
C GLY A 37 36.39 -0.99 -26.87
N ALA A 38 37.55 -1.05 -27.50
CA ALA A 38 38.50 -2.14 -27.47
C ALA A 38 39.64 -2.01 -26.43
N THR A 39 40.13 -3.20 -26.06
CA THR A 39 41.50 -3.63 -25.70
C THR A 39 42.59 -2.58 -25.42
N ALA A 40 43.29 -2.76 -24.28
CA ALA A 40 44.76 -2.80 -24.24
C ALA A 40 45.23 -3.57 -22.99
N SER A 41 45.97 -4.66 -23.23
CA SER A 41 46.69 -5.47 -22.25
C SER A 41 47.91 -4.72 -21.70
N VAL A 42 48.19 -4.84 -20.40
CA VAL A 42 49.57 -4.74 -19.89
C VAL A 42 49.76 -5.85 -18.85
N ALA A 43 50.60 -6.82 -19.19
CA ALA A 43 51.13 -7.80 -18.25
C ALA A 43 52.33 -7.17 -17.53
N VAL A 44 52.32 -7.15 -16.20
CA VAL A 44 53.51 -6.86 -15.40
C VAL A 44 53.80 -8.08 -14.54
N VAL A 45 54.95 -8.71 -14.82
CA VAL A 45 55.52 -9.85 -14.12
C VAL A 45 56.57 -9.32 -13.16
N THR A 46 56.34 -9.44 -11.85
CA THR A 46 57.33 -9.22 -10.76
C THR A 46 56.67 -9.65 -9.45
N SER A 47 57.23 -10.37 -8.48
CA SER A 47 58.43 -11.18 -8.32
C SER A 47 58.14 -12.07 -7.09
N LEU A 48 58.62 -13.32 -7.10
CA LEU A 48 58.40 -14.28 -6.02
C LEU A 48 59.29 -13.94 -4.82
N SER A 49 58.71 -13.77 -3.63
CA SER A 49 59.43 -13.82 -2.35
C SER A 49 58.61 -14.63 -1.37
N ALA A 50 59.07 -15.87 -1.15
CA ALA A 50 58.52 -16.78 -0.16
C ALA A 50 58.95 -16.33 1.24
N ALA A 51 57.98 -16.00 2.09
CA ALA A 51 58.14 -15.89 3.53
C ALA A 51 57.09 -16.80 4.20
N PRO A 52 57.45 -17.51 5.30
CA PRO A 52 56.55 -18.45 5.95
C PRO A 52 55.36 -17.71 6.59
N PRO A 53 54.10 -18.16 6.41
CA PRO A 53 53.03 -17.70 7.26
C PRO A 53 53.23 -18.32 8.64
N ALA A 54 53.78 -17.54 9.57
CA ALA A 54 53.51 -17.76 10.96
C ALA A 54 51.99 -17.68 11.11
N ALA A 55 51.37 -18.82 11.42
CA ALA A 55 49.96 -18.95 11.68
C ALA A 55 49.63 -18.18 12.96
N TYR A 56 49.39 -16.88 12.82
CA TYR A 56 48.60 -16.15 13.80
C TYR A 56 47.15 -16.53 13.50
N ALA A 57 46.60 -17.39 14.35
CA ALA A 57 45.16 -17.53 14.45
C ALA A 57 44.62 -16.17 14.91
N GLU A 58 44.23 -15.32 13.98
CA GLU A 58 43.30 -14.25 14.30
C GLU A 58 42.03 -14.93 14.84
N PRO A 59 41.53 -14.53 16.03
CA PRO A 59 40.19 -14.91 16.41
C PRO A 59 39.27 -14.32 15.36
N ALA A 60 38.72 -15.18 14.50
CA ALA A 60 37.63 -14.81 13.61
C ALA A 60 36.51 -14.30 14.51
N LEU A 61 36.39 -12.97 14.63
CA LEU A 61 35.17 -12.32 15.06
C LEU A 61 34.10 -12.87 14.12
N ALA A 62 33.23 -13.72 14.67
CA ALA A 62 32.11 -14.25 13.94
C ALA A 62 31.35 -13.07 13.31
N PRO A 63 30.88 -13.18 12.05
CA PRO A 63 29.97 -12.20 11.51
C PRO A 63 28.65 -12.33 12.27
N ASP A 64 28.49 -11.54 13.32
CA ASP A 64 27.25 -11.34 14.08
C ASP A 64 26.23 -10.52 13.24
N ALA A 65 26.11 -10.86 11.96
CA ALA A 65 25.47 -10.03 10.94
C ALA A 65 24.28 -10.73 10.27
N LEU A 66 23.53 -11.53 11.02
CA LEU A 66 22.22 -12.05 10.60
C LEU A 66 21.21 -12.24 11.75
N ALA A 67 21.55 -11.86 12.99
CA ALA A 67 20.54 -11.83 14.04
C ALA A 67 19.58 -10.66 13.78
N PRO A 68 18.25 -10.90 13.69
CA PRO A 68 17.30 -9.80 13.64
C PRO A 68 17.46 -8.95 14.91
N PRO A 69 17.25 -7.62 14.82
CA PRO A 69 17.33 -6.77 15.99
C PRO A 69 16.41 -7.31 17.10
N PRO A 70 16.82 -7.22 18.39
CA PRO A 70 15.99 -7.69 19.49
C PRO A 70 14.66 -6.92 19.49
N VAL A 71 13.55 -7.67 19.50
CA VAL A 71 12.19 -7.10 19.62
C VAL A 71 12.10 -6.25 20.88
N ARG A 72 11.75 -4.98 20.71
CA ARG A 72 11.61 -4.04 21.81
C ARG A 72 10.39 -4.40 22.66
N ASP A 73 10.32 -3.90 23.89
CA ASP A 73 9.13 -4.09 24.74
C ASP A 73 7.90 -3.47 24.06
N GLU A 74 8.07 -2.33 23.38
CA GLU A 74 7.03 -1.70 22.57
C GLU A 74 6.53 -2.60 21.42
N ASP A 75 7.38 -3.41 20.80
CA ASP A 75 6.98 -4.39 19.76
C ASP A 75 6.27 -5.62 20.33
N ARG A 76 6.42 -5.87 21.65
CA ARG A 76 5.80 -7.01 22.33
C ARG A 76 4.36 -6.74 22.75
N THR A 77 4.03 -5.49 23.02
CA THR A 77 2.64 -5.01 23.04
C THR A 77 2.18 -4.82 21.59
N GLY A 78 1.67 -5.89 20.98
CA GLY A 78 1.18 -5.86 19.60
C GLY A 78 0.21 -4.70 19.33
N ASP A 79 0.13 -4.27 18.07
CA ASP A 79 -0.64 -3.10 17.67
C ASP A 79 -2.12 -3.29 17.98
N ARG A 80 -2.72 -2.26 18.56
CA ARG A 80 -4.11 -2.26 19.00
C ARG A 80 -4.76 -0.94 18.66
N LEU A 81 -5.79 -0.99 17.86
CA LEU A 81 -6.56 0.19 17.47
C LEU A 81 -8.04 -0.01 17.78
N THR A 82 -8.69 1.04 18.24
CA THR A 82 -10.14 1.13 18.33
C THR A 82 -10.61 2.13 17.28
N VAL A 83 -11.45 1.68 16.35
CA VAL A 83 -11.98 2.46 15.23
C VAL A 83 -13.46 2.71 15.45
N THR A 84 -13.85 3.96 15.67
CA THR A 84 -15.27 4.35 15.77
C THR A 84 -15.69 5.08 14.52
N VAL A 85 -16.68 4.54 13.79
CA VAL A 85 -17.22 5.10 12.54
C VAL A 85 -18.66 5.59 12.78
N ARG A 86 -18.99 6.76 12.21
CA ARG A 86 -20.32 7.36 12.28
C ARG A 86 -20.74 7.94 10.93
N ASN A 87 -22.03 7.90 10.62
CA ASN A 87 -22.65 8.47 9.42
C ASN A 87 -22.09 7.91 8.09
N ALA A 88 -21.55 6.69 8.11
CA ALA A 88 -21.11 5.93 6.95
C ALA A 88 -22.19 5.00 6.39
N GLY A 89 -23.29 4.82 7.13
CA GLY A 89 -24.44 4.00 6.74
C GLY A 89 -24.57 2.73 7.60
N GLU A 90 -25.74 2.09 7.50
CA GLU A 90 -26.01 0.85 8.22
C GLU A 90 -25.00 -0.24 7.82
N GLY A 91 -24.42 -0.91 8.82
CA GLY A 91 -23.40 -1.95 8.63
C GLY A 91 -21.96 -1.43 8.54
N ALA A 92 -21.75 -0.13 8.32
CA ALA A 92 -20.42 0.49 8.38
C ALA A 92 -20.20 1.29 9.69
N ASP A 93 -21.27 1.84 10.26
CA ASP A 93 -21.23 2.54 11.55
C ASP A 93 -21.02 1.57 12.72
N GLY A 94 -20.22 1.98 13.70
CA GLY A 94 -19.92 1.16 14.87
C GLY A 94 -18.58 1.49 15.52
N THR A 95 -18.26 0.77 16.59
CA THR A 95 -16.94 0.77 17.20
C THR A 95 -16.34 -0.62 17.06
N PHE A 96 -15.12 -0.67 16.52
CA PHE A 96 -14.43 -1.89 16.17
C PHE A 96 -13.06 -1.94 16.83
N GLU A 97 -12.75 -3.07 17.45
CA GLU A 97 -11.42 -3.36 17.95
C GLU A 97 -10.61 -4.03 16.84
N LEU A 98 -9.36 -3.62 16.70
CA LEU A 98 -8.38 -4.18 15.80
C LEU A 98 -7.12 -4.53 16.58
N HIS A 99 -6.67 -5.75 16.41
CA HIS A 99 -5.39 -6.24 16.88
C HIS A 99 -4.58 -6.63 15.66
N CYS A 100 -3.29 -6.31 15.64
CA CYS A 100 -2.35 -6.82 14.63
C CYS A 100 -1.23 -7.57 15.33
N HIS A 101 -0.78 -8.68 14.72
CA HIS A 101 0.26 -9.57 15.26
C HIS A 101 -0.12 -10.31 16.57
N PRO A 102 -1.07 -11.26 16.54
CA PRO A 102 -1.83 -11.74 15.38
C PRO A 102 -3.07 -10.91 15.09
N ASP A 103 -3.50 -10.94 13.82
CA ASP A 103 -4.65 -10.16 13.35
C ASP A 103 -5.96 -10.64 13.99
N GLY A 104 -6.77 -9.71 14.51
CA GLY A 104 -8.03 -10.05 15.16
C GLY A 104 -8.80 -8.84 15.69
N GLY A 105 -9.78 -9.11 16.54
CA GLY A 105 -10.70 -8.10 17.07
C GLY A 105 -12.09 -8.17 16.41
N SER A 106 -12.90 -7.14 16.63
CA SER A 106 -14.27 -7.04 16.09
C SER A 106 -14.35 -6.34 14.74
N HIS A 107 -13.22 -5.84 14.22
CA HIS A 107 -13.16 -5.25 12.89
C HIS A 107 -13.65 -6.23 11.80
N PRO A 108 -14.47 -5.80 10.81
CA PRO A 108 -15.03 -6.71 9.79
C PRO A 108 -13.99 -7.42 8.92
N ASP A 109 -12.82 -6.80 8.74
CA ASP A 109 -11.67 -7.35 8.03
C ASP A 109 -10.38 -7.01 8.78
N PRO A 110 -9.99 -7.78 9.82
CA PRO A 110 -8.82 -7.47 10.63
C PRO A 110 -7.53 -7.50 9.82
N GLY A 111 -7.34 -8.53 8.99
CA GLY A 111 -6.13 -8.69 8.19
C GLY A 111 -5.98 -7.61 7.12
N GLY A 112 -7.07 -7.27 6.41
CA GLY A 112 -7.04 -6.17 5.44
C GLY A 112 -6.78 -4.81 6.09
N ALA A 113 -7.36 -4.57 7.28
CA ALA A 113 -7.16 -3.34 8.03
C ALA A 113 -5.70 -3.20 8.51
N CYS A 114 -5.13 -4.22 9.15
CA CYS A 114 -3.72 -4.24 9.55
C CYS A 114 -2.81 -4.00 8.35
N ALA A 115 -3.07 -4.69 7.22
CA ALA A 115 -2.28 -4.51 6.01
C ALA A 115 -2.42 -3.09 5.40
N ALA A 116 -3.57 -2.43 5.54
CA ALA A 116 -3.73 -1.04 5.08
C ALA A 116 -2.91 -0.06 5.92
N VAL A 117 -2.94 -0.18 7.24
CA VAL A 117 -2.12 0.69 8.11
C VAL A 117 -0.64 0.45 7.85
N GLU A 118 -0.21 -0.80 7.73
CA GLU A 118 1.18 -1.18 7.42
C GLU A 118 1.66 -0.56 6.10
N ARG A 119 0.90 -0.71 5.00
CA ARG A 119 1.27 -0.13 3.69
C ARG A 119 1.43 1.40 3.73
N ASN A 120 0.71 2.06 4.63
CA ASN A 120 0.74 3.51 4.82
C ASN A 120 1.76 3.97 5.85
N THR A 121 2.40 3.04 6.57
CA THR A 121 3.40 3.36 7.58
C THR A 121 4.75 3.63 6.92
N ARG A 122 5.41 4.71 7.37
CA ARG A 122 6.75 5.11 6.95
C ARG A 122 7.56 5.41 8.21
N TRP A 123 8.77 4.85 8.28
CA TRP A 123 9.64 5.05 9.43
C TRP A 123 9.94 6.53 9.66
N GLY A 124 9.69 7.00 10.87
CA GLY A 124 9.90 8.40 11.26
C GLY A 124 8.77 9.35 10.88
N GLU A 125 7.72 8.87 10.21
CA GLU A 125 6.52 9.65 9.90
C GLU A 125 5.33 9.17 10.73
N ASP A 126 4.35 10.05 10.91
CA ASP A 126 3.13 9.68 11.59
C ASP A 126 2.06 9.20 10.60
N THR A 127 1.82 7.88 10.57
CA THR A 127 0.78 7.23 9.76
C THR A 127 -0.61 7.85 10.00
N PHE A 128 -0.87 8.39 11.18
CA PHE A 128 -2.17 8.96 11.53
C PHE A 128 -2.18 10.50 11.54
N ALA A 129 -1.10 11.15 11.05
CA ALA A 129 -1.02 12.60 10.97
C ALA A 129 -2.24 13.23 10.28
N PRO A 130 -2.72 14.39 10.74
CA PRO A 130 -3.76 15.15 10.05
C PRO A 130 -3.24 15.69 8.72
N VAL A 131 -4.16 16.17 7.87
CA VAL A 131 -3.78 16.98 6.71
C VAL A 131 -3.06 18.24 7.19
N PRO A 132 -1.86 18.57 6.68
CA PRO A 132 -1.14 19.77 7.11
C PRO A 132 -1.96 21.04 6.90
N GLU A 133 -1.86 21.98 7.84
CA GLU A 133 -2.49 23.28 7.71
C GLU A 133 -2.00 24.02 6.45
N GLY A 134 -2.92 24.72 5.79
CA GLY A 134 -2.61 25.44 4.55
C GLY A 134 -2.47 24.56 3.30
N SER A 135 -2.75 23.25 3.40
CA SER A 135 -2.82 22.37 2.23
C SER A 135 -3.83 22.88 1.20
N VAL A 136 -3.45 22.86 -0.07
CA VAL A 136 -4.34 23.23 -1.17
C VAL A 136 -5.22 22.02 -1.51
N CYS A 137 -6.45 22.03 -1.01
CA CYS A 137 -7.40 20.93 -1.17
C CYS A 137 -8.54 21.31 -2.12
N THR A 138 -9.03 20.32 -2.86
CA THR A 138 -10.26 20.53 -3.66
C THR A 138 -11.47 20.66 -2.72
N MET A 139 -12.47 21.45 -3.12
CA MET A 139 -13.72 21.66 -2.35
C MET A 139 -14.73 20.50 -2.51
N GLN A 140 -14.26 19.29 -2.78
CA GLN A 140 -15.11 18.13 -2.98
C GLN A 140 -15.59 17.60 -1.63
N TYR A 141 -16.91 17.60 -1.42
CA TYR A 141 -17.52 17.03 -0.23
C TYR A 141 -17.82 15.54 -0.45
N GLY A 142 -17.23 14.68 0.38
CA GLY A 142 -17.34 13.22 0.28
C GLY A 142 -18.51 12.63 1.08
N GLY A 143 -19.22 13.45 1.87
CA GLY A 143 -20.34 13.02 2.70
C GLY A 143 -20.08 13.22 4.20
N PRO A 144 -21.08 12.91 5.05
CA PRO A 144 -21.06 13.23 6.48
C PRO A 144 -20.26 12.24 7.35
N ALA A 145 -19.70 11.19 6.73
CA ALA A 145 -19.02 10.13 7.45
C ALA A 145 -17.80 10.67 8.22
N THR A 146 -17.66 10.21 9.45
CA THR A 146 -16.52 10.50 10.33
C THR A 146 -15.99 9.21 10.92
N ALA A 147 -14.71 9.22 11.28
CA ALA A 147 -14.13 8.15 12.07
C ALA A 147 -13.16 8.70 13.12
N HIS A 148 -13.02 7.98 14.22
CA HIS A 148 -12.04 8.25 15.26
C HIS A 148 -11.24 6.99 15.51
N VAL A 149 -9.93 7.06 15.31
CA VAL A 149 -8.99 5.97 15.53
C VAL A 149 -8.17 6.29 16.76
N THR A 150 -8.16 5.39 17.73
CA THR A 150 -7.35 5.51 18.95
C THR A 150 -6.57 4.24 19.22
N GLY A 151 -5.52 4.31 20.05
CA GLY A 151 -4.80 3.12 20.52
C GLY A 151 -3.29 3.24 20.38
N THR A 152 -2.64 2.19 19.88
CA THR A 152 -1.19 2.12 19.70
C THR A 152 -0.85 1.42 18.38
N TRP A 153 0.07 2.03 17.63
CA TRP A 153 0.60 1.51 16.37
C TRP A 153 2.11 1.74 16.30
N ALA A 154 2.88 0.70 16.02
CA ALA A 154 4.34 0.74 15.95
C ALA A 154 4.98 1.42 17.18
N GLY A 155 4.47 1.08 18.37
CA GLY A 155 4.91 1.65 19.65
C GLY A 155 4.50 3.11 19.91
N ARG A 156 3.74 3.74 19.02
CA ARG A 156 3.28 5.14 19.15
C ARG A 156 1.80 5.22 19.51
N PRO A 157 1.39 6.13 20.42
CA PRO A 157 -0.02 6.35 20.70
C PRO A 157 -0.70 6.95 19.46
N VAL A 158 -1.93 6.51 19.21
CA VAL A 158 -2.78 7.01 18.14
C VAL A 158 -4.00 7.70 18.75
N ASP A 159 -4.29 8.90 18.27
CA ASP A 159 -5.53 9.63 18.47
C ASP A 159 -5.77 10.49 17.23
N ALA A 160 -6.62 10.02 16.32
CA ALA A 160 -6.80 10.61 15.01
C ALA A 160 -8.26 10.64 14.56
N ALA A 161 -8.75 11.85 14.29
CA ALA A 161 -10.05 12.08 13.68
C ALA A 161 -9.95 12.05 12.15
N TYR A 162 -11.00 11.53 11.51
CA TYR A 162 -11.17 11.46 10.08
C TYR A 162 -12.54 12.03 9.72
N GLU A 163 -12.56 12.81 8.65
CA GLU A 163 -13.75 13.39 8.05
C GLU A 163 -13.61 13.31 6.52
N ARG A 164 -14.66 13.70 5.80
CA ARG A 164 -14.66 13.70 4.33
C ARG A 164 -15.12 15.05 3.76
N SER A 165 -14.68 16.13 4.41
CA SER A 165 -15.14 17.51 4.15
C SER A 165 -14.56 18.14 2.88
N ASN A 166 -13.39 17.69 2.43
CA ASN A 166 -12.68 18.18 1.25
C ASN A 166 -11.82 17.07 0.60
N GLY A 167 -11.19 17.35 -0.55
CA GLY A 167 -10.41 16.36 -1.28
C GLY A 167 -9.23 15.73 -0.52
N CYS A 168 -8.50 16.50 0.27
CA CYS A 168 -7.38 15.97 1.06
C CYS A 168 -7.88 15.03 2.17
N GLN A 169 -9.01 15.38 2.80
CA GLN A 169 -9.61 14.55 3.83
C GLN A 169 -10.17 13.23 3.26
N ILE A 170 -10.77 13.29 2.06
CA ILE A 170 -11.21 12.09 1.33
C ILE A 170 -10.01 11.20 1.00
N GLU A 171 -8.92 11.74 0.46
CA GLU A 171 -7.72 10.96 0.16
C GLU A 171 -7.11 10.33 1.41
N ARG A 172 -7.07 11.09 2.52
CA ARG A 172 -6.60 10.60 3.82
C ARG A 172 -7.49 9.49 4.38
N TRP A 173 -8.78 9.51 4.11
CA TRP A 173 -9.69 8.40 4.43
C TRP A 173 -9.39 7.19 3.55
N ASP A 174 -9.39 7.39 2.24
CA ASP A 174 -9.31 6.33 1.23
C ASP A 174 -8.00 5.54 1.32
N ARG A 175 -6.89 6.18 1.68
CA ARG A 175 -5.60 5.49 1.84
C ARG A 175 -5.63 4.42 2.94
N LEU A 176 -6.49 4.57 3.94
CA LEU A 176 -6.61 3.63 5.04
C LEU A 176 -7.66 2.55 4.81
N VAL A 177 -8.39 2.55 3.70
CA VAL A 177 -9.32 1.45 3.39
C VAL A 177 -8.53 0.13 3.24
N PRO A 178 -8.94 -0.98 3.91
CA PRO A 178 -10.21 -1.18 4.60
C PRO A 178 -10.21 -1.01 6.13
N LEU A 179 -9.21 -0.37 6.78
CA LEU A 179 -9.35 0.06 8.19
C LEU A 179 -10.56 0.96 8.37
N LEU A 180 -10.78 1.86 7.43
CA LEU A 180 -11.99 2.65 7.31
C LEU A 180 -12.87 2.04 6.21
N PRO A 181 -14.20 2.17 6.28
CA PRO A 181 -15.08 1.61 5.26
C PRO A 181 -14.84 2.27 3.89
N ASP A 182 -14.95 1.47 2.82
CA ASP A 182 -14.94 1.98 1.45
C ASP A 182 -16.28 2.65 1.15
N LEU A 183 -16.25 3.97 0.98
CA LEU A 183 -17.42 4.79 0.72
C LEU A 183 -17.39 5.40 -0.69
N ARG A 184 -16.56 4.84 -1.58
CA ARG A 184 -16.53 5.27 -2.98
C ARG A 184 -17.79 4.73 -3.69
N PRO A 185 -18.40 5.49 -4.61
CA PRO A 185 -19.55 5.01 -5.35
C PRO A 185 -19.20 3.73 -6.11
N THR A 186 -19.77 2.59 -5.74
CA THR A 186 -19.72 1.39 -6.56
C THR A 186 -20.58 1.67 -7.78
N GLY A 187 -19.96 1.92 -8.93
CA GLY A 187 -20.68 2.08 -10.18
C GLY A 187 -21.52 0.82 -10.45
N ARG A 188 -22.84 0.91 -10.30
CA ARG A 188 -23.73 -0.11 -10.84
C ARG A 188 -23.68 0.02 -12.36
N SER A 189 -22.96 -0.90 -12.99
CA SER A 189 -23.13 -1.26 -14.40
C SER A 189 -24.42 -2.04 -14.61
#